data_AF-A0A4Q1UW84-F1
#
_entry.id   AF-A0A4Q1UW84-F1
#
_cell.length_a   1.000
_cell.length_b   1.000
_cell.length_c   1.000
_cell.angle_alpha   90.00
_cell.angle_beta   90.00
_cell.angle_gamma   90.00
#
_symmetry.space_group_name_H-M   'P 1'
#
loop_
_entity.id
_entity.type
_entity.pdbx_description
1 polymer ?
#
loop_
_entity_poly.entity_id
_entity_poly.type
_entity_poly.pdbx_seq_one_letter_code
_entity_poly.pdbx_strand_id
1 'polypeptide(L)'
;MTHISIRDLQKISGEAIGALPGPTPVKSGERTVGLLIPFKSADPDRLAAVLKRATVLAKDRDARADDAALAAFGDVDPVDWSVAAVKALTGKPGKSRKAKP
;
A
#
# COMPACT_ATOMS: atom_id res chain seq x y z
N MET A 1 12.95 16.71 -6.98
CA MET A 1 13.40 16.27 -5.64
C MET A 1 12.94 14.83 -5.46
N THR A 2 13.86 13.86 -5.34
CA THR A 2 13.48 12.43 -5.22
C THR A 2 13.21 12.00 -3.78
N HIS A 3 13.58 12.82 -2.80
CA HIS A 3 13.36 12.62 -1.37
C HIS A 3 13.49 13.96 -0.63
N ILE A 4 13.05 13.98 0.63
CA ILE A 4 13.20 15.08 1.58
C ILE A 4 13.99 14.57 2.79
N SER A 5 15.00 15.30 3.26
CA SER A 5 15.69 14.91 4.49
C SER A 5 14.83 15.22 5.72
N ILE A 6 15.02 14.50 6.83
CA ILE A 6 14.28 14.74 8.07
C ILE A 6 14.50 16.18 8.60
N ARG A 7 15.67 16.77 8.32
CA ARG A 7 16.00 18.16 8.69
C ARG A 7 15.25 19.15 7.80
N ASP A 8 15.09 18.86 6.51
CA ASP A 8 14.36 19.72 5.59
C ASP A 8 12.85 19.62 5.82
N LEU A 9 12.36 18.43 6.20
CA LEU A 9 10.96 18.22 6.59
C LEU A 9 10.56 19.13 7.76
N GLN A 10 11.47 19.44 8.69
CA GLN A 10 11.19 20.35 9.80
C GLN A 10 11.07 21.82 9.38
N LYS A 11 11.49 22.17 8.16
CA LYS A 11 11.55 23.56 7.65
C LYS A 11 10.57 23.84 6.52
N ILE A 12 10.02 22.80 5.89
CA ILE A 12 9.12 22.93 4.75
C ILE A 12 7.76 23.49 5.20
N SER A 13 7.19 24.41 4.43
CA SER A 13 5.85 24.95 4.69
C SER A 13 4.76 23.98 4.21
N GLY A 14 3.54 24.11 4.75
CA GLY A 14 2.39 23.33 4.29
C GLY A 14 2.07 23.54 2.80
N GLU A 15 2.27 24.77 2.29
CA GLU A 15 2.10 25.09 0.87
C GLU A 15 3.10 24.31 -0.01
N ALA A 16 4.38 24.28 0.40
CA ALA A 16 5.40 23.51 -0.31
C ALA A 16 5.15 22.00 -0.24
N ILE A 17 4.61 21.48 0.87
CA ILE A 17 4.13 20.09 0.96
C ILE A 17 3.00 19.84 -0.05
N GLY A 18 2.01 20.74 -0.13
CA GLY A 18 0.88 20.63 -1.07
C GLY A 18 1.30 20.64 -2.55
N ALA A 19 2.36 21.37 -2.87
CA ALA A 19 2.92 21.46 -4.22
C ALA A 19 3.73 20.22 -4.66
N LEU A 20 4.09 19.32 -3.74
CA LEU A 20 4.81 18.10 -4.10
C LEU A 20 4.00 17.27 -5.11
N PRO A 21 4.62 16.70 -6.15
CA PRO A 21 3.90 16.02 -7.22
C PRO A 21 3.16 14.77 -6.74
N GLY A 22 3.68 14.09 -5.71
CA GLY A 22 3.10 12.89 -5.13
C GLY A 22 3.83 12.42 -3.86
N PRO A 23 3.63 11.16 -3.46
CA PRO A 23 4.32 10.58 -2.31
C PRO A 23 5.83 10.72 -2.42
N THR A 24 6.44 11.35 -1.41
CA THR A 24 7.87 11.69 -1.41
C THR A 24 8.56 11.02 -0.22
N PRO A 25 9.63 10.23 -0.43
CA PRO A 25 10.38 9.59 0.66
C PRO A 25 11.00 10.60 1.61
N VAL A 26 10.95 10.32 2.92
CA VAL A 26 11.66 11.07 3.96
C VAL A 26 12.87 10.27 4.43
N LYS A 27 14.07 10.87 4.36
CA LYS A 27 15.34 10.22 4.73
C LYS A 27 15.97 10.80 6.00
N SER A 28 16.56 9.93 6.82
CA SER A 28 17.50 10.29 7.89
C SER A 28 18.86 9.66 7.56
N GLY A 29 19.83 10.47 7.14
CA GLY A 29 21.03 9.96 6.45
C GLY A 29 20.63 9.20 5.17
N GLU A 30 21.12 7.98 5.00
CA GLU A 30 20.76 7.13 3.86
C GLU A 30 19.48 6.31 4.04
N ARG A 31 18.95 6.24 5.27
CA ARG A 31 17.78 5.42 5.59
C ARG A 31 16.50 6.18 5.26
N THR A 32 15.62 5.58 4.46
CA THR A 32 14.22 6.01 4.36
C THR A 32 13.50 5.66 5.66
N VAL A 33 12.94 6.69 6.33
CA VAL A 33 12.27 6.56 7.63
C VAL A 33 10.77 6.81 7.54
N GLY A 34 10.28 7.35 6.42
CA GLY A 34 8.86 7.60 6.22
C GLY A 34 8.53 8.02 4.80
N LEU A 35 7.24 8.26 4.57
CA LEU A 35 6.71 8.77 3.31
C LEU A 35 5.82 9.98 3.61
N LEU A 36 6.12 11.09 2.97
CA LEU A 36 5.26 12.27 3.01
C LEU A 36 4.28 12.19 1.84
N ILE A 37 2.98 12.09 2.16
CA ILE A 37 1.91 12.04 1.16
C ILE A 37 1.12 13.34 1.25
N PRO A 38 1.25 14.25 0.28
CA PRO A 38 0.44 15.45 0.23
C PRO A 38 -1.03 15.09 0.05
N PHE A 39 -1.89 15.64 0.90
CA PHE A 39 -3.33 15.59 0.65
C PHE A 39 -3.67 16.59 -0.45
N LYS A 40 -4.01 16.05 -1.62
CA LYS A 40 -4.51 16.84 -2.74
C LYS A 40 -6.00 16.64 -2.85
N SER A 41 -6.72 17.71 -3.20
CA SER A 41 -8.09 17.58 -3.68
C SER A 41 -8.11 16.56 -4.81
N ALA A 42 -9.11 15.67 -4.77
CA ALA A 42 -9.30 14.73 -5.85
C ALA A 42 -9.52 15.50 -7.16
N ASP A 43 -8.82 15.10 -8.21
CA ASP A 43 -9.15 15.52 -9.56
C ASP A 43 -10.44 14.78 -9.97
N PRO A 44 -11.58 15.49 -10.10
CA PRO A 44 -12.88 14.85 -10.33
C PRO A 44 -12.94 14.13 -11.67
N ASP A 45 -12.25 14.65 -12.70
CA ASP A 45 -12.21 14.04 -14.03
C ASP A 45 -11.39 12.77 -14.01
N ARG A 46 -10.24 12.80 -13.32
CA ARG A 46 -9.42 11.61 -13.10
C ARG A 46 -10.18 10.56 -12.30
N LEU A 47 -10.91 10.96 -11.26
CA LEU A 47 -11.74 10.04 -10.47
C LEU A 47 -12.85 9.42 -11.33
N ALA A 48 -13.56 10.22 -12.11
CA ALA A 48 -14.60 9.74 -13.02
C ALA A 48 -14.05 8.74 -14.05
N ALA A 49 -12.85 8.98 -14.59
CA ALA A 49 -12.19 8.05 -15.51
C ALA A 49 -11.85 6.71 -14.83
N VAL A 50 -11.34 6.74 -13.59
CA VAL A 50 -11.07 5.53 -12.80
C VAL A 50 -12.36 4.77 -12.50
N LEU A 51 -13.42 5.46 -12.08
CA LEU A 51 -14.71 4.85 -11.80
C LEU A 51 -15.32 4.20 -13.05
N LYS A 52 -15.27 4.88 -14.21
CA LYS A 52 -15.74 4.31 -15.48
C LYS A 52 -15.00 3.02 -15.82
N ARG A 53 -13.68 2.99 -15.63
CA ARG A 53 -12.87 1.78 -15.83
C ARG A 53 -13.26 0.67 -14.84
N ALA A 54 -13.45 1.00 -13.57
CA ALA A 54 -13.88 0.05 -12.55
C ALA A 54 -15.26 -0.53 -12.88
N THR A 55 -16.21 0.29 -13.34
CA THR A 55 -17.54 -0.17 -13.77
C THR A 55 -17.45 -1.13 -14.96
N VAL A 56 -16.58 -0.87 -15.94
CA VAL A 56 -16.35 -1.80 -17.06
C VAL A 56 -15.80 -3.13 -16.57
N LEU A 57 -14.76 -3.10 -15.71
CA LEU A 57 -14.16 -4.32 -15.14
C LEU A 57 -15.15 -5.10 -14.27
N ALA A 58 -16.09 -4.42 -13.62
CA ALA A 58 -17.09 -5.04 -12.77
C ALA A 58 -18.19 -5.78 -13.54
N LYS A 59 -18.35 -5.55 -14.86
CA LYS A 59 -19.42 -6.18 -15.66
C LYS A 59 -19.29 -7.70 -15.73
N ASP A 60 -18.07 -8.20 -15.76
CA ASP A 60 -17.76 -9.64 -15.86
C ASP A 60 -17.43 -10.24 -14.50
N ARG A 61 -17.75 -9.53 -13.40
CA ARG A 61 -17.41 -9.94 -12.05
C ARG A 61 -18.42 -10.96 -11.53
N ASP A 62 -17.94 -12.16 -11.20
CA ASP A 62 -18.75 -13.18 -10.52
C ASP A 62 -18.62 -13.02 -9.00
N ALA A 63 -19.65 -12.45 -8.38
CA ALA A 63 -19.69 -12.23 -6.94
C ALA A 63 -19.51 -13.53 -6.12
N ARG A 64 -19.99 -14.68 -6.62
CA ARG A 64 -19.83 -15.96 -5.92
C ARG A 64 -18.39 -16.47 -5.99
N ALA A 65 -17.73 -16.29 -7.13
CA ALA A 65 -16.32 -16.62 -7.28
C ALA A 65 -15.45 -15.74 -6.37
N ASP A 66 -15.79 -14.46 -6.27
CA ASP A 66 -15.12 -13.53 -5.35
C ASP A 66 -15.34 -13.89 -3.88
N ASP A 67 -16.57 -14.20 -3.48
CA ASP A 67 -16.87 -14.64 -2.11
C ASP A 67 -16.13 -15.94 -1.76
N ALA A 68 -16.04 -16.88 -2.71
CA ALA A 68 -15.25 -18.10 -2.54
C ALA A 68 -13.74 -17.81 -2.41
N ALA A 69 -13.21 -16.84 -3.15
CA ALA A 69 -11.82 -16.41 -3.05
C ALA A 69 -11.55 -15.68 -1.72
N LEU A 70 -12.50 -14.87 -1.23
CA LEU A 70 -12.41 -14.14 0.02
C LEU A 70 -12.63 -15.02 1.25
N ALA A 71 -13.38 -16.13 1.14
CA ALA A 71 -13.53 -17.08 2.24
C ALA A 71 -12.17 -17.62 2.73
N ALA A 72 -11.19 -17.78 1.82
CA ALA A 72 -9.83 -18.18 2.17
C ALA A 72 -9.06 -17.11 2.98
N PHE A 73 -9.50 -15.84 2.94
CA PHE A 73 -8.97 -14.78 3.79
C PHE A 73 -9.58 -14.77 5.20
N GLY A 74 -10.69 -15.46 5.45
CA GLY A 74 -11.38 -15.45 6.75
C GLY A 74 -10.54 -15.99 7.92
N ASP A 75 -9.57 -16.86 7.62
CA ASP A 75 -8.64 -17.42 8.60
C ASP A 75 -7.38 -16.54 8.81
N VAL A 76 -7.27 -15.41 8.10
CA VAL A 76 -6.10 -14.52 8.14
C VAL A 76 -6.49 -13.20 8.80
N ASP A 77 -5.80 -12.85 9.88
CA ASP A 77 -5.88 -11.49 10.44
C ASP A 77 -5.26 -10.49 9.44
N PRO A 78 -6.04 -9.54 8.87
CA PRO A 78 -5.56 -8.62 7.85
C PRO A 78 -4.56 -7.58 8.38
N VAL A 79 -4.39 -7.46 9.69
CA VAL A 79 -3.41 -6.57 10.31
C VAL A 79 -2.26 -7.31 11.00
N ASP A 80 -2.24 -8.64 10.96
CA ASP A 80 -1.07 -9.42 11.36
C ASP A 80 -0.07 -9.50 10.20
N TRP A 81 0.97 -8.66 10.26
CA TRP A 81 2.07 -8.65 9.29
C TRP A 81 3.23 -9.57 9.69
N SER A 82 3.02 -10.50 10.64
CA SER A 82 4.02 -11.49 11.00
C SER A 82 4.42 -12.34 9.80
N VAL A 83 5.68 -12.80 9.78
CA VAL A 83 6.18 -13.68 8.72
C VAL A 83 5.36 -14.97 8.62
N ALA A 84 4.78 -15.42 9.73
CA ALA A 84 3.90 -16.59 9.78
C ALA A 84 2.57 -16.32 9.07
N ALA A 85 1.91 -15.20 9.37
CA ALA A 85 0.66 -14.79 8.73
C ALA A 85 0.81 -14.57 7.22
N VAL A 86 1.89 -13.90 6.78
CA VAL A 86 2.17 -13.70 5.34
C VAL A 86 2.42 -15.03 4.62
N LYS A 87 3.07 -16.00 5.26
CA LYS A 87 3.30 -17.34 4.68
C LYS A 87 2.00 -18.14 4.57
N ALA A 88 1.13 -18.06 5.59
CA ALA A 88 -0.18 -18.68 5.57
C ALA A 88 -1.04 -18.11 4.43
N LEU A 89 -1.04 -16.78 4.26
CA LEU A 89 -1.79 -16.11 3.21
C LEU A 89 -1.29 -16.40 1.78
N THR A 90 0.03 -16.50 1.59
CA THR A 90 0.63 -16.66 0.25
C THR A 90 0.79 -18.11 -0.19
N GLY A 91 0.40 -19.09 0.62
CA GLY A 91 0.45 -20.52 0.29
C GLY A 91 1.86 -21.06 0.01
N LYS A 92 2.93 -20.30 0.28
CA LYS A 92 4.31 -20.79 0.15
C LYS A 92 4.69 -21.49 1.45
N PRO A 93 4.85 -22.82 1.47
CA PRO A 93 5.35 -23.51 2.65
C PRO A 93 6.75 -22.99 2.92
N GLY A 94 6.87 -22.15 3.95
CA GLY A 94 8.17 -21.71 4.43
C GLY A 94 8.95 -22.95 4.80
N LYS A 95 10.03 -23.26 4.05
CA LYS A 95 10.94 -24.37 4.34
C LYS A 95 11.23 -24.41 5.85
N SER A 96 10.67 -25.42 6.51
CA SER A 96 11.01 -25.79 7.87
C SER A 96 12.53 -25.95 7.95
N ARG A 97 13.19 -25.07 8.69
CA ARG A 97 14.57 -25.33 9.13
C ARG A 97 14.47 -26.43 10.17
N LYS A 98 14.82 -27.66 9.77
CA LYS A 98 15.10 -28.75 10.70
C LYS A 98 16.07 -28.23 11.76
N ALA A 99 15.65 -28.26 13.03
CA ALA A 99 16.57 -28.18 14.14
C ALA A 99 17.51 -29.40 14.05
N LYS A 100 18.81 -29.15 14.04
CA LYS A 100 19.87 -30.16 14.06
C LYS A 100 20.01 -30.66 15.52
N PRO A 101 20.36 -31.95 15.75
CA PRO A 101 20.16 -32.63 17.03
C PRO A 101 21.00 -32.06 18.17
#